data_AF-A0A9X0I8U4-F1
#
_entry.id   AF-A0A9X0I8U4-F1
#
_cell.length_a   1.000
_cell.length_b   1.000
_cell.length_c   1.000
_cell.angle_alpha   90.00
_cell.angle_beta   90.00
_cell.angle_gamma   90.00
#
_symmetry.space_group_name_H-M   'P 1'
#
loop_
_entity.id
_entity.type
_entity.pdbx_description
1 polymer ?
#
loop_
_entity_poly.entity_id
_entity_poly.type
_entity_poly.pdbx_seq_one_letter_code
_entity_poly.pdbx_strand_id
1 'polypeptide(L)'
;MIAAALLALLAPVFAAVALLVAGGLGRPVLFRQRRVGRHGELFEVIKFRSMLPPDPRRGLTGDANRLTPLGRWLRSTSLDELPSLWNVLRGDMSLVGPRPLLPEYLSRYSPTQARRHEVRPGITGLAQVRGRNGLSWEEKFDLDVEYVDRRSLLMDLSILGATVRTVLRRDGISAPGVATAPEFLGTPAGTAPTDAPEVTLSTNPSGTVTAQQGRRQ
;
A
#
# COMPACT_ATOMS: atom_id res chain seq x y z
N MET A 1 -8.37 26.27 -1.76
CA MET A 1 -7.68 27.10 -2.78
C MET A 1 -6.31 26.55 -3.18
N ILE A 2 -5.42 26.21 -2.24
CA ILE A 2 -4.06 25.68 -2.55
C ILE A 2 -4.10 24.35 -3.35
N ALA A 3 -4.97 23.41 -2.95
CA ALA A 3 -5.16 22.14 -3.66
C ALA A 3 -5.62 22.31 -5.12
N ALA A 4 -6.51 23.26 -5.38
CA ALA A 4 -7.01 23.54 -6.72
C ALA A 4 -5.92 24.15 -7.61
N ALA A 5 -5.09 25.04 -7.05
CA ALA A 5 -3.93 25.61 -7.75
C ALA A 5 -2.88 24.54 -8.09
N LEU A 6 -2.60 23.61 -7.17
CA LEU A 6 -1.72 22.47 -7.41
C LEU A 6 -2.25 21.55 -8.53
N LEU A 7 -3.56 21.27 -8.53
CA LEU A 7 -4.18 20.50 -9.61
C LEU A 7 -4.11 21.22 -10.95
N ALA A 8 -4.35 22.54 -10.99
CA ALA A 8 -4.23 23.33 -12.20
C ALA A 8 -2.78 23.33 -12.74
N LEU A 9 -1.79 23.46 -11.85
CA LEU A 9 -0.38 23.40 -12.21
C LEU A 9 0.02 22.02 -12.75
N LEU A 10 -0.55 20.94 -12.19
CA LEU A 10 -0.28 19.58 -12.62
C LEU A 10 -1.11 19.14 -13.83
N ALA A 11 -2.16 19.87 -14.20
CA ALA A 11 -3.02 19.56 -15.34
C ALA A 11 -2.28 19.22 -16.65
N PRO A 12 -1.25 19.97 -17.10
CA PRO A 12 -0.48 19.60 -18.29
C PRO A 12 0.23 18.25 -18.14
N VAL A 13 0.74 17.92 -16.96
CA VAL A 13 1.38 16.62 -16.68
C VAL A 13 0.33 15.51 -16.71
N PHE A 14 -0.83 15.72 -16.10
CA PHE A 14 -1.95 14.78 -16.17
C PHE A 14 -2.37 14.50 -17.61
N ALA A 15 -2.52 15.55 -18.43
CA ALA A 15 -2.90 15.42 -19.83
C ALA A 15 -1.84 14.66 -20.64
N ALA A 16 -0.55 15.00 -20.46
CA ALA A 16 0.54 14.32 -21.14
C ALA A 16 0.59 12.82 -20.78
N VAL A 17 0.52 12.48 -19.48
CA VAL A 17 0.50 11.08 -19.03
C VAL A 17 -0.76 10.35 -19.53
N ALA A 18 -1.92 11.01 -19.52
CA ALA A 18 -3.16 10.43 -20.04
C ALA A 18 -3.05 10.08 -21.53
N LEU A 19 -2.43 10.94 -22.34
CA LEU A 19 -2.19 10.69 -23.76
C LEU A 19 -1.19 9.54 -23.98
N LEU A 20 -0.10 9.50 -23.21
CA LEU A 20 0.87 8.40 -23.26
C LEU A 20 0.20 7.05 -22.92
N VAL A 21 -0.62 7.02 -21.88
CA VAL A 21 -1.36 5.81 -21.49
C VAL A 21 -2.37 5.42 -22.57
N ALA A 22 -3.12 6.39 -23.11
CA ALA A 22 -4.10 6.14 -24.17
C ALA A 22 -3.44 5.55 -25.44
N GLY A 23 -2.28 6.09 -25.84
CA GLY A 23 -1.55 5.62 -27.02
C GLY A 23 -0.78 4.32 -26.81
N GLY A 24 -0.18 4.12 -25.63
CA GLY A 24 0.69 2.98 -25.35
C GLY A 24 0.02 1.78 -24.68
N LEU A 25 -1.04 2.00 -23.89
CA LEU A 25 -1.79 0.94 -23.20
C LEU A 25 -3.27 0.87 -23.63
N GLY A 26 -3.75 1.85 -24.40
CA GLY A 26 -5.14 1.93 -24.88
C GLY A 26 -6.09 2.56 -23.85
N ARG A 27 -7.39 2.28 -24.00
CA ARG A 27 -8.45 2.68 -23.04
C ARG A 27 -8.94 1.51 -22.17
N PRO A 28 -9.47 1.75 -20.96
CA PRO A 28 -9.51 3.03 -20.23
C PRO A 28 -8.12 3.54 -19.78
N VAL A 29 -7.97 4.87 -19.71
CA VAL A 29 -6.73 5.53 -19.25
C VAL A 29 -6.55 5.39 -17.74
N LEU A 30 -7.64 5.50 -17.00
CA LEU A 30 -7.64 5.37 -15.54
C LEU A 30 -7.92 3.93 -15.14
N PHE A 31 -7.20 3.49 -14.13
CA PHE A 31 -7.42 2.27 -13.39
C PHE A 31 -8.10 2.61 -12.06
N ARG A 32 -9.08 1.79 -11.69
CA ARG A 32 -9.88 1.93 -10.47
C ARG A 32 -9.89 0.60 -9.74
N GLN A 33 -9.70 0.63 -8.42
CA GLN A 33 -9.75 -0.58 -7.62
C GLN A 33 -10.22 -0.31 -6.21
N ARG A 34 -11.07 -1.21 -5.67
CA ARG A 34 -11.47 -1.14 -4.26
C ARG A 34 -10.28 -1.41 -3.35
N ARG A 35 -10.24 -0.66 -2.26
CA ARG A 35 -9.18 -0.68 -1.26
C ARG A 35 -9.75 -0.42 0.12
N VAL A 36 -9.01 -0.86 1.12
CA VAL A 36 -9.33 -0.65 2.52
C VAL A 36 -8.73 0.66 3.01
N GLY A 37 -9.57 1.51 3.56
CA GLY A 37 -9.26 2.81 4.15
C GLY A 37 -9.14 2.77 5.67
N ARG A 38 -9.39 3.92 6.29
CA ARG A 38 -9.42 4.05 7.75
C ARG A 38 -10.62 3.29 8.31
N HIS A 39 -10.43 2.65 9.47
CA HIS A 39 -11.41 1.82 10.17
C HIS A 39 -12.02 0.69 9.33
N GLY A 40 -11.28 0.22 8.30
CA GLY A 40 -11.75 -0.84 7.42
C GLY A 40 -12.71 -0.39 6.32
N GLU A 41 -13.03 0.91 6.23
CA GLU A 41 -13.97 1.43 5.24
C GLU A 41 -13.45 1.26 3.81
N LEU A 42 -14.31 0.83 2.90
CA LEU A 42 -13.91 0.59 1.51
C LEU A 42 -14.01 1.87 0.68
N PHE A 43 -12.95 2.16 -0.07
CA PHE A 43 -12.92 3.25 -1.04
C PHE A 43 -12.34 2.78 -2.38
N GLU A 44 -12.52 3.57 -3.44
CA GLU A 44 -11.94 3.30 -4.74
C GLU A 44 -10.68 4.15 -4.94
N VAL A 45 -9.52 3.49 -5.08
CA VAL A 45 -8.29 4.18 -5.48
C VAL A 45 -8.29 4.41 -6.99
N ILE A 46 -7.89 5.60 -7.42
CA ILE A 46 -7.78 5.98 -8.82
C ILE A 46 -6.30 6.14 -9.19
N LYS A 47 -5.88 5.53 -10.29
CA LYS A 47 -4.51 5.59 -10.83
C LYS A 47 -4.54 5.69 -12.34
N PHE A 48 -3.42 6.03 -12.97
CA PHE A 48 -3.25 5.73 -14.39
C PHE A 48 -3.01 4.24 -14.56
N ARG A 49 -3.57 3.67 -15.63
CA ARG A 49 -3.35 2.27 -15.96
C ARG A 49 -1.91 2.06 -16.41
N SER A 50 -1.19 1.17 -15.72
CA SER A 50 0.20 0.84 -16.02
C SER A 50 0.38 -0.58 -16.58
N MET A 51 -0.69 -1.35 -16.73
CA MET A 51 -0.66 -2.75 -17.15
C MET A 51 -1.69 -3.00 -18.24
N LEU A 52 -1.39 -3.93 -19.14
CA LEU A 52 -2.35 -4.44 -20.11
C LEU A 52 -3.49 -5.18 -19.40
N PRO A 53 -4.70 -5.22 -19.99
CA PRO A 53 -5.76 -6.10 -19.50
C PRO A 53 -5.31 -7.56 -19.56
N PRO A 54 -5.82 -8.43 -18.67
CA PRO A 54 -5.58 -9.86 -18.78
C PRO A 54 -6.08 -10.41 -20.12
N ASP A 55 -5.25 -11.21 -20.78
CA ASP A 55 -5.60 -11.88 -22.04
C ASP A 55 -4.94 -13.27 -22.08
N PRO A 56 -5.68 -14.33 -21.69
CA PRO A 56 -5.17 -15.69 -21.70
C PRO A 56 -4.70 -16.17 -23.08
N ARG A 57 -5.33 -15.69 -24.17
CA ARG A 57 -4.95 -16.10 -25.54
C ARG A 57 -3.57 -15.60 -25.93
N ARG A 58 -3.13 -14.50 -25.31
CA ARG A 58 -1.80 -13.90 -25.52
C ARG A 58 -0.81 -14.21 -24.38
N GLY A 59 -1.18 -15.08 -23.43
CA GLY A 59 -0.34 -15.40 -22.26
C GLY A 59 -0.22 -14.25 -21.24
N LEU A 60 -1.11 -13.25 -21.31
CA LEU A 60 -1.11 -12.07 -20.43
C LEU A 60 -1.91 -12.35 -19.15
N THR A 61 -1.57 -13.41 -18.42
CA THR A 61 -2.27 -13.81 -17.18
C THR A 61 -1.59 -13.26 -15.93
N GLY A 62 -0.26 -13.29 -15.91
CA GLY A 62 0.55 -12.76 -14.80
C GLY A 62 0.87 -11.27 -14.94
N ASP A 63 1.06 -10.60 -13.81
CA ASP A 63 1.41 -9.19 -13.74
C ASP A 63 2.73 -8.86 -14.45
N ALA A 64 3.71 -9.76 -14.39
CA ALA A 64 4.98 -9.61 -15.11
C ALA A 64 4.77 -9.53 -16.63
N ASN A 65 3.92 -10.39 -17.19
CA ASN A 65 3.64 -10.44 -18.63
C ASN A 65 2.79 -9.24 -19.09
N ARG A 66 2.00 -8.66 -18.19
CA ARG A 66 1.12 -7.51 -18.47
C ARG A 66 1.83 -6.17 -18.36
N LEU A 67 3.05 -6.13 -17.82
CA LEU A 67 3.77 -4.90 -17.53
C LEU A 67 4.68 -4.47 -18.71
N THR A 68 4.22 -3.48 -19.47
CA THR A 68 4.92 -2.93 -20.65
C THR A 68 6.09 -2.02 -20.23
N PRO A 69 7.03 -1.69 -21.15
CA PRO A 69 8.09 -0.71 -20.87
C PRO A 69 7.54 0.65 -20.40
N LEU A 70 6.47 1.14 -21.04
CA LEU A 70 5.76 2.34 -20.60
C LEU A 70 5.18 2.18 -19.19
N GLY A 71 4.56 1.02 -18.90
CA GLY A 71 4.06 0.70 -17.57
C GLY A 71 5.14 0.70 -16.48
N ARG A 72 6.32 0.14 -16.77
CA ARG A 72 7.48 0.17 -15.88
C ARG A 72 7.97 1.60 -15.65
N TRP A 73 8.02 2.41 -16.71
CA TRP A 73 8.43 3.82 -16.62
C TRP A 73 7.44 4.66 -15.79
N LEU A 74 6.13 4.45 -15.96
CA LEU A 74 5.12 5.14 -15.15
C LEU A 74 5.27 4.81 -13.66
N ARG A 75 5.47 3.53 -13.33
CA ARG A 75 5.70 3.07 -11.95
C ARG A 75 7.02 3.57 -11.38
N SER A 76 8.09 3.60 -12.19
CA SER A 76 9.41 4.02 -11.74
C SER A 76 9.46 5.50 -11.37
N THR A 77 8.68 6.31 -12.07
CA THR A 77 8.52 7.74 -11.84
C THR A 77 7.37 8.06 -10.88
N SER A 78 6.60 7.05 -10.44
CA SER A 78 5.38 7.20 -9.65
C SER A 78 4.30 8.08 -10.30
N LEU A 79 4.42 8.34 -11.61
CA LEU A 79 3.45 9.10 -12.37
C LEU A 79 2.11 8.37 -12.46
N ASP A 80 2.10 7.04 -12.34
CA ASP A 80 0.86 6.26 -12.31
C ASP A 80 -0.02 6.56 -11.10
N GLU A 81 0.56 7.03 -9.99
CA GLU A 81 -0.17 7.32 -8.76
C GLU A 81 -0.74 8.75 -8.72
N LEU A 82 -0.42 9.64 -9.67
CA LEU A 82 -0.91 11.02 -9.67
C LEU A 82 -2.44 11.15 -9.51
N PRO A 83 -3.29 10.35 -10.17
CA PRO A 83 -4.74 10.44 -9.99
C PRO A 83 -5.23 10.17 -8.56
N SER A 84 -4.43 9.50 -7.73
CA SER A 84 -4.77 9.25 -6.32
C SER A 84 -4.71 10.51 -5.46
N LEU A 85 -4.13 11.61 -5.94
CA LEU A 85 -4.25 12.92 -5.29
C LEU A 85 -5.73 13.33 -5.16
N TRP A 86 -6.61 12.90 -6.07
CA TRP A 86 -8.05 13.09 -5.92
C TRP A 86 -8.61 12.39 -4.68
N ASN A 87 -8.13 11.17 -4.37
CA ASN A 87 -8.51 10.46 -3.16
C ASN A 87 -8.06 11.18 -1.89
N VAL A 88 -6.90 11.84 -1.92
CA VAL A 88 -6.42 12.69 -0.81
C VAL A 88 -7.35 13.89 -0.62
N LEU A 89 -7.75 14.55 -1.70
CA LEU A 89 -8.65 15.70 -1.63
C LEU A 89 -10.06 15.36 -1.16
N ARG A 90 -10.58 14.19 -1.54
CA ARG A 90 -11.87 13.68 -1.01
C ARG A 90 -11.79 13.24 0.45
N GLY A 91 -10.59 13.05 0.99
CA GLY A 91 -10.38 12.59 2.36
C GLY A 91 -10.40 11.07 2.52
N ASP A 92 -10.38 10.30 1.44
CA ASP A 92 -10.24 8.84 1.46
C ASP A 92 -8.82 8.43 1.89
N MET A 93 -7.83 9.24 1.45
CA MET A 93 -6.40 9.00 1.65
C MET A 93 -5.70 10.21 2.29
N SER A 94 -4.47 10.01 2.70
CA SER A 94 -3.47 11.02 3.07
C SER A 94 -2.31 11.00 2.07
N LEU A 95 -1.44 12.01 2.10
CA LEU A 95 -0.16 11.93 1.40
C LEU A 95 0.73 10.85 2.01
N VAL A 96 0.80 10.83 3.35
CA VAL A 96 1.60 9.88 4.13
C VAL A 96 0.70 8.95 4.95
N GLY A 97 0.97 7.65 4.86
CA GLY A 97 0.28 6.60 5.59
C GLY A 97 0.53 5.20 5.03
N PRO A 98 0.00 4.16 5.70
CA PRO A 98 0.08 2.78 5.22
C PRO A 98 -0.46 2.64 3.79
N ARG A 99 0.18 1.80 2.96
CA ARG A 99 -0.29 1.58 1.59
C ARG A 99 -1.67 0.91 1.62
N PRO A 100 -2.69 1.44 0.90
CA PRO A 100 -4.01 0.81 0.88
C PRO A 100 -3.92 -0.55 0.17
N LEU A 101 -4.36 -1.61 0.86
CA LEU A 101 -4.33 -2.97 0.35
C LEU A 101 -5.72 -3.48 -0.03
N LEU A 102 -5.70 -4.68 -0.61
CA LEU A 102 -6.84 -5.44 -1.10
C LEU A 102 -7.82 -5.78 0.04
N PRO A 103 -9.14 -5.64 -0.18
CA PRO A 103 -10.17 -6.02 0.81
C PRO A 103 -10.06 -7.48 1.28
N GLU A 104 -9.59 -8.37 0.43
CA GLU A 104 -9.41 -9.79 0.68
C GLU A 104 -8.45 -10.08 1.86
N TYR A 105 -7.63 -9.10 2.25
CA TYR A 105 -6.67 -9.24 3.35
C TYR A 105 -7.28 -8.94 4.72
N LEU A 106 -8.46 -8.30 4.79
CA LEU A 106 -9.10 -7.91 6.05
C LEU A 106 -9.28 -9.09 7.01
N SER A 107 -9.69 -10.24 6.50
CA SER A 107 -9.89 -11.45 7.30
C SER A 107 -8.59 -12.20 7.63
N ARG A 108 -7.45 -11.74 7.12
CA ARG A 108 -6.13 -12.40 7.26
C ARG A 108 -5.23 -11.69 8.26
N TYR A 109 -5.60 -10.50 8.72
CA TYR A 109 -4.80 -9.73 9.66
C TYR A 109 -4.90 -10.27 11.09
N SER A 110 -3.78 -10.25 11.79
CA SER A 110 -3.79 -10.26 13.26
C SER A 110 -4.36 -8.94 13.81
N PRO A 111 -4.78 -8.89 15.09
CA PRO A 111 -5.22 -7.65 15.72
C PRO A 111 -4.18 -6.53 15.61
N THR A 112 -2.88 -6.85 15.76
CA THR A 112 -1.78 -5.89 15.61
C THR A 112 -1.66 -5.39 14.18
N GLN A 113 -1.72 -6.26 13.17
CA GLN A 113 -1.62 -5.87 11.76
C GLN A 113 -2.82 -4.99 11.34
N ALA A 114 -4.01 -5.29 11.87
CA ALA A 114 -5.22 -4.52 11.59
C ALA A 114 -5.14 -3.05 12.05
N ARG A 115 -4.27 -2.74 13.02
CA ARG A 115 -4.03 -1.37 13.51
C ARG A 115 -3.58 -0.40 12.43
N ARG A 116 -3.01 -0.89 11.31
CA ARG A 116 -2.70 -0.05 10.13
C ARG A 116 -3.91 0.72 9.59
N HIS A 117 -5.12 0.27 9.89
CA HIS A 117 -6.38 0.93 9.52
C HIS A 117 -6.82 2.01 10.54
N GLU A 118 -6.10 2.26 11.63
CA GLU A 118 -6.39 3.33 12.59
C GLU A 118 -6.19 4.74 11.97
N VAL A 119 -5.40 4.82 10.90
CA VAL A 119 -5.12 6.06 10.16
C VAL A 119 -5.58 5.97 8.71
N ARG A 120 -5.67 7.12 8.02
CA ARG A 120 -5.91 7.12 6.58
C ARG A 120 -4.73 6.48 5.85
N PRO A 121 -4.98 5.65 4.83
CA PRO A 121 -3.90 5.14 3.99
C PRO A 121 -3.21 6.27 3.22
N GLY A 122 -1.95 6.04 2.84
CA GLY A 122 -1.09 7.02 2.18
C GLY A 122 -0.82 6.72 0.71
N ILE A 123 -0.47 7.75 -0.06
CA ILE A 123 0.21 7.58 -1.35
C ILE A 123 1.60 6.98 -1.09
N THR A 124 2.35 7.61 -0.17
CA THR A 124 3.63 7.11 0.36
C THR A 124 3.51 6.80 1.85
N GLY A 125 4.51 6.16 2.43
CA GLY A 125 4.51 5.72 3.82
C GLY A 125 5.86 5.14 4.23
N LEU A 126 5.97 4.78 5.50
CA LEU A 126 7.24 4.33 6.10
C LEU A 126 7.79 3.07 5.41
N ALA A 127 6.94 2.07 5.18
CA ALA A 127 7.29 0.87 4.43
C ALA A 127 7.73 1.18 2.99
N GLN A 128 7.07 2.13 2.33
CA GLN A 128 7.38 2.56 0.97
C GLN A 128 8.73 3.26 0.85
N VAL A 129 9.24 3.91 1.91
CA VAL A 129 10.55 4.59 1.85
C VAL A 129 11.70 3.76 2.42
N ARG A 130 11.43 2.77 3.28
CA ARG A 130 12.46 1.91 3.89
C ARG A 130 12.87 0.71 3.02
N GLY A 131 11.97 0.13 2.22
CA GLY A 131 12.34 -1.03 1.38
C GLY A 131 11.40 -1.42 0.24
N ARG A 132 10.19 -0.82 0.15
CA ARG A 132 9.22 -1.07 -0.94
C ARG A 132 8.92 -2.56 -1.15
N ASN A 133 9.34 -3.11 -2.29
CA ASN A 133 9.11 -4.48 -2.71
C ASN A 133 10.13 -5.46 -2.12
N GLY A 134 11.22 -4.97 -1.52
CA GLY A 134 12.22 -5.81 -0.86
C GLY A 134 11.84 -6.29 0.54
N LEU A 135 10.76 -5.75 1.11
CA LEU A 135 10.27 -6.12 2.44
C LEU A 135 9.29 -7.30 2.37
N SER A 136 9.35 -8.18 3.36
CA SER A 136 8.33 -9.20 3.64
C SER A 136 6.98 -8.55 3.98
N TRP A 137 5.93 -9.36 4.12
CA TRP A 137 4.63 -8.82 4.53
C TRP A 137 4.66 -8.35 5.99
N GLU A 138 5.30 -9.14 6.85
CA GLU A 138 5.50 -8.89 8.27
C GLU A 138 6.24 -7.57 8.48
N GLU A 139 7.37 -7.37 7.82
CA GLU A 139 8.13 -6.12 7.89
C GLU A 139 7.32 -4.92 7.43
N LYS A 140 6.50 -5.05 6.38
CA LYS A 140 5.61 -3.96 5.93
C LYS A 140 4.58 -3.62 7.00
N PHE A 141 3.97 -4.62 7.63
CA PHE A 141 2.97 -4.38 8.65
C PHE A 141 3.58 -3.80 9.92
N ASP A 142 4.77 -4.25 10.33
CA ASP A 142 5.48 -3.68 11.48
C ASP A 142 5.79 -2.20 11.26
N LEU A 143 6.23 -1.83 10.05
CA LEU A 143 6.46 -0.42 9.68
C LEU A 143 5.16 0.40 9.59
N ASP A 144 4.07 -0.22 9.13
CA ASP A 144 2.76 0.44 9.11
C ASP A 144 2.26 0.71 10.53
N VAL A 145 2.43 -0.23 11.46
CA VAL A 145 2.08 -0.08 12.87
C VAL A 145 3.01 0.92 13.58
N GLU A 146 4.32 0.88 13.31
CA GLU A 146 5.29 1.89 13.80
C GLU A 146 4.87 3.30 13.40
N TYR A 147 4.42 3.47 12.15
CA TYR A 147 3.89 4.75 11.69
C TYR A 147 2.63 5.17 12.45
N VAL A 148 1.68 4.24 12.66
CA VAL A 148 0.47 4.53 13.45
C VAL A 148 0.82 5.02 14.86
N ASP A 149 1.77 4.35 15.51
CA ASP A 149 2.18 4.64 16.89
C ASP A 149 2.96 5.96 17.02
N ARG A 150 3.76 6.33 16.03
CA ARG A 150 4.74 7.44 16.12
C ARG A 150 4.45 8.62 15.19
N ARG A 151 3.31 8.61 14.49
CA ARG A 151 2.97 9.65 13.51
C ARG A 151 3.14 11.05 14.09
N SER A 152 3.88 11.86 13.36
CA SER A 152 4.13 13.27 13.69
C SER A 152 4.43 14.03 12.41
N LEU A 153 4.25 15.36 12.44
CA LEU A 153 4.54 16.19 11.28
C LEU A 153 6.00 16.06 10.82
N LEU A 154 6.94 15.91 11.76
CA LEU A 154 8.36 15.69 11.44
C LEU A 154 8.58 14.35 10.73
N MET A 155 7.90 13.28 11.19
CA MET A 155 7.95 11.98 10.54
C MET A 155 7.38 12.06 9.12
N ASP A 156 6.24 12.72 8.92
CA ASP A 156 5.62 12.90 7.60
C ASP A 156 6.55 13.64 6.64
N LEU A 157 7.15 14.76 7.08
CA LEU A 157 8.11 15.52 6.28
C LEU A 157 9.34 14.68 5.92
N SER A 158 9.83 13.86 6.85
CA SER A 158 10.95 12.94 6.58
C SER A 158 10.60 11.88 5.53
N ILE A 159 9.39 11.31 5.59
CA ILE A 159 8.90 10.32 4.62
C ILE A 159 8.72 10.98 3.25
N LEU A 160 8.18 12.19 3.19
CA LEU A 160 8.04 12.95 1.94
C LEU A 160 9.40 13.25 1.30
N GLY A 161 10.37 13.72 2.08
CA GLY A 161 11.74 13.94 1.59
C GLY A 161 12.41 12.66 1.09
N ALA A 162 12.26 11.56 1.84
CA ALA A 162 12.75 10.25 1.41
C ALA A 162 12.06 9.75 0.13
N THR A 163 10.76 10.04 -0.02
CA THR A 163 9.98 9.68 -1.21
C THR A 163 10.50 10.40 -2.44
N VAL A 164 10.74 11.72 -2.36
CA VAL A 164 11.34 12.50 -3.45
C VAL A 164 12.69 11.90 -3.85
N ARG A 165 13.55 11.60 -2.87
CA ARG A 165 14.84 10.95 -3.12
C ARG A 165 14.68 9.61 -3.86
N THR A 166 13.77 8.76 -3.41
CA THR A 166 13.52 7.44 -4.02
C THR A 166 12.99 7.56 -5.45
N VAL A 167 12.09 8.50 -5.72
CA VAL A 167 11.55 8.75 -7.08
C VAL A 167 12.64 9.29 -8.01
N LEU A 168 13.46 10.23 -7.54
CA LEU A 168 14.55 10.80 -8.34
C LEU A 168 15.65 9.78 -8.65
N ARG A 169 16.01 8.94 -7.68
CA ARG A 169 17.02 7.88 -7.85
C ARG A 169 16.51 6.66 -8.59
N ARG A 170 15.18 6.50 -8.67
CA ARG A 170 14.53 5.28 -9.17
C ARG A 170 14.96 4.02 -8.38
N ASP A 171 15.12 4.15 -7.07
CA ASP A 171 15.57 3.05 -6.19
C ASP A 171 14.41 2.08 -5.83
N GLY A 172 14.72 0.78 -5.77
CA GLY A 172 13.84 -0.27 -5.20
C GLY A 172 12.60 -0.64 -6.02
N ILE A 173 12.64 -0.46 -7.35
CA ILE A 173 11.45 -0.56 -8.23
C ILE A 173 11.17 -1.99 -8.70
N SER A 174 12.19 -2.85 -8.75
CA SER A 174 12.05 -4.24 -9.17
C SER A 174 12.93 -5.12 -8.29
N ALA A 175 12.32 -5.95 -7.45
CA ALA A 175 13.00 -7.19 -7.08
C ALA A 175 13.15 -8.01 -8.38
N PRO A 176 14.34 -8.55 -8.71
CA PRO A 176 14.51 -9.37 -9.89
C PRO A 176 13.45 -10.50 -9.89
N GLY A 177 12.58 -10.50 -10.91
CA GLY A 177 11.57 -11.55 -11.10
C GLY A 177 10.17 -11.31 -10.52
N VAL A 178 9.90 -10.24 -9.75
CA VAL A 178 8.55 -10.02 -9.17
C VAL A 178 8.02 -8.61 -9.49
N ALA A 179 7.06 -8.53 -10.42
CA ALA A 179 6.47 -7.28 -10.89
C ALA A 179 5.55 -6.57 -9.86
N THR A 180 5.09 -7.33 -8.85
CA THR A 180 4.19 -6.91 -7.76
C THR A 180 4.48 -7.76 -6.53
N ALA A 181 4.25 -7.24 -5.32
CA ALA A 181 4.35 -8.07 -4.11
C ALA A 181 3.42 -9.30 -4.21
N PRO A 182 3.85 -10.48 -3.71
CA PRO A 182 3.01 -11.67 -3.69
C PRO A 182 1.75 -11.43 -2.86
N GLU A 183 0.70 -12.19 -3.13
CA GLU A 183 -0.53 -12.11 -2.34
C GLU A 183 -0.26 -12.41 -0.86
N PHE A 184 -0.82 -11.62 0.06
CA PHE A 184 -0.72 -11.87 1.49
C PHE A 184 -1.70 -12.97 1.91
N LEU A 185 -1.22 -14.15 2.28
CA LEU A 185 -2.08 -15.29 2.65
C LEU A 185 -2.34 -15.42 4.16
N GLY A 186 -1.95 -14.43 4.95
CA GLY A 186 -1.91 -14.52 6.42
C GLY A 186 -0.51 -14.84 6.93
N THR A 187 -0.26 -14.58 8.20
CA THR A 187 1.02 -14.92 8.86
C THR A 187 1.00 -16.40 9.26
N PRO A 188 1.97 -17.22 8.81
CA PRO A 188 2.06 -18.63 9.20
C PRO A 188 2.20 -18.79 10.71
N ALA A 189 1.53 -19.79 11.29
CA ALA A 189 1.69 -20.13 12.69
C ALA A 189 3.17 -20.40 13.03
N GLY A 190 3.75 -19.63 13.95
CA GLY A 190 5.15 -19.75 14.37
C GLY A 190 6.08 -18.59 13.96
N THR A 191 5.60 -17.58 13.22
CA THR A 191 6.37 -16.36 12.87
C THR A 191 5.95 -15.12 13.66
N ALA A 192 5.25 -15.30 14.79
CA ALA A 192 4.93 -14.20 15.68
C ALA A 192 6.23 -13.51 16.17
N PRO A 193 6.26 -12.17 16.25
CA PRO A 193 7.41 -11.47 16.83
C PRO A 193 7.68 -11.99 18.25
N THR A 194 8.96 -12.22 18.55
CA THR A 194 9.50 -12.85 19.78
C THR A 194 9.03 -12.23 21.13
N ASP A 195 8.27 -11.13 21.12
CA ASP A 195 7.87 -10.40 22.33
C ASP A 195 6.34 -10.26 22.55
N ALA A 196 5.50 -11.05 21.89
CA ALA A 196 4.10 -11.14 22.30
C ALA A 196 3.97 -11.96 23.60
N PRO A 197 3.38 -11.43 24.69
CA PRO A 197 3.16 -12.23 25.89
C PRO A 197 2.22 -13.39 25.56
N GLU A 198 2.67 -14.61 25.87
CA GLU A 198 1.91 -15.84 25.71
C GLU A 198 0.66 -15.78 26.59
N VAL A 199 -0.51 -15.55 25.99
CA VAL A 199 -1.78 -15.66 26.68
C VAL A 199 -2.24 -17.11 26.58
N THR A 200 -1.93 -17.90 27.60
CA THR A 200 -2.44 -19.26 27.74
C THR A 200 -3.91 -19.18 28.17
N LEU A 201 -4.83 -19.49 27.25
CA LEU A 201 -6.24 -19.65 27.58
C LEU A 201 -6.46 -21.06 28.15
N SER A 202 -6.67 -21.16 29.45
CA SER A 202 -7.12 -22.40 30.09
C SER A 202 -8.63 -22.35 30.31
N THR A 203 -9.34 -23.37 29.83
CA THR A 203 -10.77 -23.55 30.06
C THR A 203 -10.97 -24.44 31.28
N ASN A 204 -11.61 -23.91 32.32
CA ASN A 204 -12.06 -24.73 33.44
C ASN A 204 -13.35 -25.49 33.09
N PRO A 205 -13.67 -26.60 33.78
CA PRO A 205 -14.78 -27.50 33.44
C PRO A 205 -16.19 -26.87 33.50
N SER A 206 -16.31 -25.61 33.93
CA SER A 206 -17.55 -24.83 33.95
C SER A 206 -17.73 -23.89 32.74
N GLY A 207 -16.81 -23.89 31.77
CA GLY A 207 -16.95 -23.13 30.51
C GLY A 207 -16.61 -21.63 30.59
N THR A 208 -16.14 -21.13 31.72
CA THR A 208 -15.73 -19.73 31.88
C THR A 208 -14.28 -19.52 31.46
N VAL A 209 -14.03 -18.66 30.47
CA VAL A 209 -12.68 -18.27 30.01
C VAL A 209 -12.14 -17.17 30.92
N THR A 210 -11.02 -17.41 31.61
CA THR A 210 -10.35 -16.39 32.43
C THR A 210 -8.92 -16.20 31.93
N ALA A 211 -8.55 -14.97 31.57
CA ALA A 211 -7.19 -14.63 31.16
C ALA A 211 -6.33 -14.40 32.42
N GLN A 212 -5.28 -15.21 32.62
CA GLN A 212 -4.23 -14.94 33.60
C GLN A 212 -2.96 -14.46 32.89
N GLN A 213 -2.48 -13.29 33.27
CA GLN A 213 -1.14 -12.82 32.89
C GLN A 213 -0.10 -13.55 33.74
N GLY A 214 0.78 -14.32 33.11
CA GLY A 214 1.94 -14.90 33.78
C GLY A 214 2.91 -13.81 34.21
N ARG A 215 3.11 -13.63 35.53
CA ARG A 215 4.25 -12.88 36.06
C ARG A 215 5.50 -13.75 35.94
N ARG A 216 6.55 -13.24 35.27
CA ARG A 216 7.88 -13.87 35.27
C ARG A 216 8.51 -13.72 36.66
N GLN A 217 9.01 -14.83 37.21
CA GLN A 217 10.09 -14.82 38.22
C GLN A 217 11.43 -14.65 37.50
#